data_AF-A0A6I1QM51-F1
#
_entry.id   AF-A0A6I1QM51-F1
#
_cell.length_a   1.000
_cell.length_b   1.000
_cell.length_c   1.000
_cell.angle_alpha   90.00
_cell.angle_beta   90.00
_cell.angle_gamma   90.00
#
_symmetry.space_group_name_H-M   'P 1'
#
loop_
_entity.id
_entity.type
_entity.pdbx_description
1 polymer ?
#
loop_
_entity_poly.entity_id
_entity_poly.type
_entity_poly.pdbx_seq_one_letter_code
_entity_poly.pdbx_strand_id
1 'polypeptide(L)'
;MLRTLNWTGPYSWPDYENINDLPRLPKQKGVYLQAFEYHDGYLIYAAGITRRLFKARFKEHSRAYLNGEYNVLDIPSVQNGIRNEHWHGWEYARTHRDEYENRRSDLTPLIQHQLASFRIFIVNLGDESRVHERIESAVMKVLYKQLPPISTIPDQGMFLSSKRDSENKIIVENFCDEILWGLPALLSI
;
A
#
# COMPACT_ATOMS: atom_id res chain seq x y z
N MET A 1 -18.13 -16.74 9.40
CA MET A 1 -18.70 -16.15 8.16
C MET A 1 -17.61 -16.14 7.10
N LEU A 2 -17.90 -16.66 5.91
CA LEU A 2 -17.02 -16.59 4.74
C LEU A 2 -17.42 -15.36 3.91
N ARG A 3 -16.44 -14.56 3.47
CA ARG A 3 -16.66 -13.39 2.62
C ARG A 3 -15.65 -13.36 1.49
N THR A 4 -16.12 -13.17 0.29
CA THR A 4 -15.25 -13.05 -0.88
C THR A 4 -14.78 -11.61 -1.08
N LEU A 5 -13.48 -11.43 -1.33
CA LEU A 5 -12.83 -10.17 -1.68
C LEU A 5 -12.27 -10.28 -3.09
N ASN A 6 -12.86 -9.55 -4.03
CA ASN A 6 -12.36 -9.44 -5.39
C ASN A 6 -11.49 -8.20 -5.50
N TRP A 7 -10.18 -8.40 -5.49
CA TRP A 7 -9.20 -7.35 -5.74
C TRP A 7 -9.20 -7.03 -7.23
N THR A 8 -9.37 -5.75 -7.55
CA THR A 8 -9.28 -5.25 -8.93
C THR A 8 -8.08 -4.35 -9.07
N GLY A 9 -7.44 -4.36 -10.23
CA GLY A 9 -6.22 -3.60 -10.53
C GLY A 9 -5.38 -4.32 -11.59
N PRO A 10 -4.17 -3.83 -11.85
CA PRO A 10 -3.57 -2.64 -11.26
C PRO A 10 -4.19 -1.33 -11.80
N TYR A 11 -4.45 -0.38 -10.91
CA TYR A 11 -4.77 1.01 -11.26
C TYR A 11 -3.56 1.91 -11.08
N SER A 12 -3.52 3.01 -11.83
CA SER A 12 -2.51 4.05 -11.66
C SER A 12 -2.71 4.82 -10.36
N TRP A 13 -1.60 5.28 -9.79
CA TRP A 13 -1.63 6.43 -8.90
C TRP A 13 -2.24 7.65 -9.61
N PRO A 14 -3.10 8.46 -8.95
CA PRO A 14 -3.72 9.61 -9.58
C PRO A 14 -2.71 10.57 -10.23
N ASP A 15 -3.04 11.02 -11.43
CA ASP A 15 -2.26 11.98 -12.22
C ASP A 15 -0.98 11.37 -12.87
N TYR A 16 -0.79 10.04 -12.80
CA TYR A 16 0.30 9.29 -13.47
C TYR A 16 -0.18 8.34 -14.59
N GLU A 17 -1.47 8.38 -14.94
CA GLU A 17 -2.08 7.45 -15.90
C GLU A 17 -1.41 7.50 -17.28
N ASN A 18 -1.03 8.71 -17.73
CA ASN A 18 -0.38 8.89 -19.02
C ASN A 18 1.11 8.46 -19.02
N ILE A 19 1.67 8.15 -17.85
CA ILE A 19 3.08 7.76 -17.68
C ILE A 19 3.20 6.23 -17.69
N ASN A 20 2.26 5.52 -17.05
CA ASN A 20 2.31 4.07 -16.89
C ASN A 20 1.25 3.31 -17.71
N ASP A 21 0.39 4.02 -18.44
CA ASP A 21 -0.72 3.45 -19.26
C ASP A 21 -1.71 2.60 -18.45
N LEU A 22 -1.83 2.84 -17.14
CA LEU A 22 -2.76 2.15 -16.27
C LEU A 22 -4.10 2.87 -16.13
N PRO A 23 -5.19 2.14 -15.90
CA PRO A 23 -6.50 2.74 -15.71
C PRO A 23 -6.55 3.64 -14.47
N ARG A 24 -7.43 4.66 -14.53
CA ARG A 24 -7.74 5.53 -13.40
C ARG A 24 -8.41 4.76 -12.27
N LEU A 25 -8.10 5.15 -11.04
CA LEU A 25 -8.85 4.67 -9.88
C LEU A 25 -10.37 4.96 -10.04
N PRO A 26 -11.24 3.97 -9.79
CA PRO A 26 -12.68 4.18 -9.84
C PRO A 26 -13.17 5.06 -8.68
N LYS A 27 -14.37 5.62 -8.84
CA LYS A 27 -15.04 6.46 -7.82
C LYS A 27 -15.61 5.60 -6.69
N GLN A 28 -14.73 4.96 -5.92
CA GLN A 28 -15.07 4.03 -4.84
C GLN A 28 -14.26 4.32 -3.58
N LYS A 29 -14.65 3.68 -2.47
CA LYS A 29 -13.98 3.69 -1.16
C LYS A 29 -13.84 2.25 -0.67
N GLY A 30 -12.99 2.00 0.32
CA GLY A 30 -12.73 0.65 0.81
C GLY A 30 -11.29 0.44 1.22
N VAL A 31 -10.76 -0.73 0.91
CA VAL A 31 -9.37 -1.13 1.18
C VAL A 31 -8.59 -1.09 -0.13
N TYR A 32 -7.34 -0.68 -0.07
CA TYR A 32 -6.40 -0.70 -1.18
C TYR A 32 -5.10 -1.38 -0.79
N LEU A 33 -4.41 -1.92 -1.78
CA LEU A 33 -3.02 -2.34 -1.71
C LEU A 33 -2.20 -1.43 -2.62
N GLN A 34 -1.08 -0.95 -2.10
CA GLN A 34 0.00 -0.39 -2.88
C GLN A 34 1.00 -1.51 -3.10
N ALA A 35 1.37 -1.75 -4.36
CA ALA A 35 2.31 -2.79 -4.73
C ALA A 35 3.30 -2.32 -5.78
N PHE A 36 4.40 -3.05 -5.92
CA PHE A 36 5.38 -2.89 -6.99
C PHE A 36 5.39 -4.15 -7.86
N GLU A 37 5.62 -3.99 -9.16
CA GLU A 37 5.90 -5.13 -10.06
C GLU A 37 7.10 -5.93 -9.54
N TYR A 38 6.97 -7.26 -9.54
CA TYR A 38 8.00 -8.17 -9.07
C TYR A 38 7.79 -9.57 -9.64
N HIS A 39 8.75 -10.02 -10.45
CA HIS A 39 8.63 -11.25 -11.26
C HIS A 39 7.29 -11.27 -12.02
N ASP A 40 6.58 -12.40 -12.03
CA ASP A 40 5.29 -12.57 -12.71
C ASP A 40 4.09 -12.05 -11.89
N GLY A 41 4.32 -11.10 -10.98
CA GLY A 41 3.29 -10.58 -10.07
C GLY A 41 3.69 -9.27 -9.41
N TYR A 42 3.18 -9.07 -8.19
CA TYR A 42 3.36 -7.81 -7.45
C TYR A 42 3.71 -8.04 -5.98
N LEU A 43 4.72 -7.34 -5.48
CA LEU A 43 5.04 -7.26 -4.05
C LEU A 43 4.19 -6.18 -3.38
N ILE A 44 3.39 -6.57 -2.40
CA ILE A 44 2.59 -5.62 -1.61
C ILE A 44 3.53 -4.81 -0.71
N TYR A 45 3.49 -3.48 -0.86
CA TYR A 45 4.20 -2.53 -0.01
C TYR A 45 3.35 -2.08 1.18
N ALA A 46 2.05 -1.83 0.96
CA ALA A 46 1.16 -1.43 2.04
C ALA A 46 -0.28 -1.81 1.72
N ALA A 47 -1.03 -2.22 2.74
CA ALA A 47 -2.48 -2.18 2.74
C ALA A 47 -2.92 -0.90 3.45
N GLY A 48 -3.96 -0.26 2.93
CA GLY A 48 -4.54 0.93 3.54
C GLY A 48 -6.05 1.01 3.36
N ILE A 49 -6.70 1.82 4.18
CA ILE A 49 -8.14 2.05 4.09
C ILE A 49 -8.50 3.49 3.76
N THR A 50 -9.68 3.68 3.19
CA THR A 50 -10.30 5.00 3.10
C THR A 50 -11.82 4.89 3.22
N ARG A 51 -12.41 5.84 3.97
CA ARG A 51 -13.86 6.10 4.03
C ARG A 51 -14.32 7.12 2.98
N ARG A 52 -13.37 7.75 2.29
CA ARG A 52 -13.58 8.66 1.16
C ARG A 52 -13.15 7.99 -0.14
N LEU A 53 -13.37 8.67 -1.27
CA LEU A 53 -12.90 8.17 -2.56
C LEU A 53 -11.39 7.88 -2.55
N PHE A 54 -10.98 6.75 -3.14
CA PHE A 54 -9.56 6.38 -3.25
C PHE A 54 -8.73 7.54 -3.82
N LYS A 55 -9.20 8.19 -4.90
CA LYS A 55 -8.52 9.36 -5.48
C LYS A 55 -8.21 10.46 -4.46
N ALA A 56 -9.12 10.76 -3.54
CA ALA A 56 -8.88 11.77 -2.50
C ALA A 56 -7.77 11.32 -1.53
N ARG A 57 -7.82 10.06 -1.10
CA ARG A 57 -6.80 9.48 -0.20
C ARG A 57 -5.42 9.44 -0.83
N PHE A 58 -5.31 9.02 -2.08
CA PHE A 58 -4.03 8.96 -2.78
C PHE A 58 -3.44 10.36 -3.04
N LYS A 59 -4.26 11.39 -3.25
CA LYS A 59 -3.76 12.78 -3.28
C LYS A 59 -3.22 13.28 -1.95
N GLU A 60 -3.73 12.79 -0.83
CA GLU A 60 -3.13 13.07 0.49
C GLU A 60 -1.78 12.37 0.63
N HIS A 61 -1.71 11.10 0.23
CA HIS A 61 -0.43 10.39 0.22
C HIS A 61 0.61 11.08 -0.65
N SER A 62 0.24 11.59 -1.84
CA SER A 62 1.16 12.39 -2.68
C SER A 62 1.72 13.59 -1.92
N ARG A 63 0.88 14.32 -1.18
CA ARG A 63 1.34 15.46 -0.37
C ARG A 63 2.27 15.01 0.75
N ALA A 64 1.93 13.94 1.45
CA ALA A 64 2.77 13.38 2.51
C ALA A 64 4.15 12.93 1.98
N TYR A 65 4.21 12.28 0.82
CA TYR A 65 5.47 11.96 0.14
C TYR A 65 6.28 13.21 -0.21
N LEU A 66 5.64 14.22 -0.82
CA LEU A 66 6.28 15.51 -1.17
C LEU A 66 6.61 16.40 0.03
N ASN A 67 6.09 16.03 1.21
CA ASN A 67 6.44 16.59 2.50
C ASN A 67 7.45 15.69 3.23
N GLY A 68 8.02 14.65 2.63
CA GLY A 68 9.02 13.81 3.28
C GLY A 68 8.51 12.96 4.43
N GLU A 69 7.19 12.81 4.59
CA GLU A 69 6.59 12.07 5.69
C GLU A 69 6.69 10.55 5.50
N TYR A 70 6.94 10.08 4.28
CA TYR A 70 7.03 8.66 3.93
C TYR A 70 8.40 8.28 3.36
N ASN A 71 8.72 6.99 3.45
CA ASN A 71 9.96 6.43 2.92
C ASN A 71 10.02 6.59 1.39
N VAL A 72 11.13 7.06 0.87
CA VAL A 72 11.40 7.08 -0.58
C VAL A 72 12.28 5.89 -0.90
N LEU A 73 11.71 4.88 -1.55
CA LEU A 73 12.38 3.64 -1.90
C LEU A 73 13.20 3.79 -3.18
N ASP A 74 14.26 3.00 -3.29
CA ASP A 74 14.92 2.77 -4.57
C ASP A 74 14.09 1.79 -5.41
N ILE A 75 13.47 2.29 -6.47
CA ILE A 75 12.54 1.52 -7.31
C ILE A 75 13.21 0.33 -8.01
N PRO A 76 14.38 0.47 -8.66
CA PRO A 76 15.06 -0.68 -9.22
C PRO A 76 15.34 -1.77 -8.16
N SER A 77 15.75 -1.40 -6.94
CA SER A 77 15.97 -2.36 -5.86
C SER A 77 14.67 -3.06 -5.43
N VAL A 78 13.57 -2.32 -5.22
CA VAL A 78 12.31 -2.89 -4.71
C VAL A 78 11.69 -3.86 -5.72
N GLN A 79 11.80 -3.56 -7.02
CA GLN A 79 11.36 -4.44 -8.11
C GLN A 79 12.21 -5.70 -8.25
N ASN A 80 13.35 -5.77 -7.55
CA ASN A 80 14.17 -6.98 -7.37
C ASN A 80 14.03 -7.59 -5.97
N GLY A 81 13.05 -7.15 -5.17
CA GLY A 81 12.78 -7.65 -3.82
C GLY A 81 13.75 -7.13 -2.74
N ILE A 82 14.57 -6.12 -3.06
CA ILE A 82 15.53 -5.55 -2.11
C ILE A 82 14.99 -4.22 -1.61
N ARG A 83 14.82 -4.08 -0.29
CA ARG A 83 14.45 -2.80 0.30
C ARG A 83 15.69 -1.92 0.49
N ASN A 84 15.81 -0.91 -0.36
CA ASN A 84 16.73 0.21 -0.21
C ASN A 84 15.95 1.52 -0.19
N GLU A 85 16.43 2.50 0.56
CA GLU A 85 15.77 3.78 0.76
C GLU A 85 16.71 4.94 0.41
N HIS A 86 16.20 5.89 -0.37
CA HIS A 86 16.83 7.20 -0.58
C HIS A 86 16.50 8.16 0.56
N TRP A 87 15.34 7.99 1.20
CA TRP A 87 14.89 8.78 2.34
C TRP A 87 14.09 7.94 3.31
N HIS A 88 14.39 8.08 4.60
CA HIS A 88 13.66 7.43 5.68
C HIS A 88 12.59 8.36 6.24
N GLY A 89 11.32 7.99 6.11
CA GLY A 89 10.15 8.76 6.52
C GLY A 89 9.73 8.53 7.97
N TRP A 90 8.43 8.67 8.23
CA TRP A 90 7.78 8.36 9.50
C TRP A 90 8.33 9.15 10.69
N GLU A 91 8.70 8.46 11.78
CA GLU A 91 9.18 9.08 13.01
C GLU A 91 10.52 9.80 12.78
N TYR A 92 11.39 9.24 11.95
CA TYR A 92 12.68 9.86 11.61
C TYR A 92 12.50 11.22 10.95
N ALA A 93 11.61 11.32 9.96
CA ALA A 93 11.34 12.57 9.25
C ALA A 93 10.82 13.69 10.16
N ARG A 94 10.18 13.38 11.30
CA ARG A 94 9.69 14.38 12.26
C ARG A 94 10.80 15.14 12.95
N THR A 95 11.96 14.51 13.14
CA THR A 95 13.13 15.12 13.81
C THR A 95 14.22 15.55 12.84
N HIS A 96 14.10 15.22 11.54
CA HIS A 96 15.10 15.50 10.51
C HIS A 96 14.54 16.40 9.39
N ARG A 97 13.70 17.38 9.74
CA ARG A 97 13.04 18.24 8.74
C ARG A 97 14.03 19.03 7.89
N ASP A 98 15.07 19.58 8.50
CA ASP A 98 16.07 20.39 7.80
C ASP A 98 16.86 19.54 6.79
N GLU A 99 17.14 18.27 7.11
CA GLU A 99 17.75 17.35 6.15
C GLU A 99 16.84 17.13 4.93
N TYR A 100 15.55 16.90 5.16
CA TYR A 100 14.60 16.73 4.07
C TYR A 100 14.56 17.97 3.16
N GLU A 101 14.45 19.18 3.73
CA GLU A 101 14.41 20.41 2.93
C GLU A 101 15.70 20.62 2.12
N ASN A 102 16.87 20.32 2.71
CA ASN A 102 18.15 20.40 2.02
C ASN A 102 18.25 19.41 0.85
N ARG A 103 17.60 18.24 0.96
CA ARG A 103 17.62 17.17 -0.05
C ARG A 103 16.38 17.17 -0.95
N ARG A 104 15.45 18.09 -0.76
CA ARG A 104 14.11 18.04 -1.36
C ARG A 104 14.13 18.05 -2.88
N SER A 105 15.00 18.86 -3.48
CA SER A 105 15.17 18.91 -4.93
C SER A 105 15.60 17.55 -5.50
N ASP A 106 16.48 16.85 -4.79
CA ASP A 106 17.05 15.56 -5.22
C ASP A 106 16.05 14.42 -5.00
N LEU A 107 15.27 14.50 -3.91
CA LEU A 107 14.26 13.50 -3.57
C LEU A 107 12.99 13.62 -4.43
N THR A 108 12.66 14.81 -4.93
CA THR A 108 11.39 15.03 -5.66
C THR A 108 11.27 14.15 -6.92
N PRO A 109 12.27 14.04 -7.81
CA PRO A 109 12.21 13.12 -8.94
C PRO A 109 12.07 11.65 -8.51
N LEU A 110 12.73 11.24 -7.42
CA LEU A 110 12.66 9.88 -6.88
C LEU A 110 11.27 9.57 -6.32
N ILE A 111 10.67 10.53 -5.62
CA ILE A 111 9.28 10.46 -5.16
C ILE A 111 8.34 10.30 -6.35
N GLN A 112 8.48 11.13 -7.38
CA GLN A 112 7.64 11.04 -8.58
C GLN A 112 7.77 9.68 -9.27
N HIS A 113 9.00 9.16 -9.38
CA HIS A 113 9.25 7.83 -9.93
C HIS A 113 8.57 6.74 -9.10
N GLN A 114 8.64 6.80 -7.77
CA GLN A 114 7.95 5.86 -6.89
C GLN A 114 6.43 5.93 -7.04
N LEU A 115 5.86 7.14 -7.07
CA LEU A 115 4.42 7.33 -7.24
C LEU A 115 3.93 6.77 -8.59
N ALA A 116 4.70 6.96 -9.65
CA ALA A 116 4.41 6.38 -10.98
C ALA A 116 4.52 4.85 -11.01
N SER A 117 5.41 4.30 -10.20
CA SER A 117 5.73 2.87 -10.15
C SER A 117 4.78 2.06 -9.27
N PHE A 118 4.01 2.71 -8.40
CA PHE A 118 2.98 2.00 -7.65
C PHE A 118 1.91 1.40 -8.58
N ARG A 119 1.48 0.20 -8.20
CA ARG A 119 0.38 -0.56 -8.77
C ARG A 119 -0.67 -0.68 -7.70
N ILE A 120 -1.84 -0.09 -7.94
CA ILE A 120 -2.87 0.00 -6.91
C ILE A 120 -3.93 -1.07 -7.15
N PHE A 121 -4.15 -1.91 -6.16
CA PHE A 121 -5.26 -2.87 -6.14
C PHE A 121 -6.29 -2.40 -5.12
N ILE A 122 -7.57 -2.58 -5.40
CA ILE A 122 -8.65 -2.14 -4.49
C ILE A 122 -9.71 -3.21 -4.33
N VAL A 123 -10.41 -3.12 -3.21
CA VAL A 123 -11.69 -3.80 -3.00
C VAL A 123 -12.70 -2.81 -2.41
N ASN A 124 -13.88 -2.75 -3.02
CA ASN A 124 -14.99 -1.96 -2.51
C ASN A 124 -15.74 -2.75 -1.43
N LEU A 125 -15.83 -2.16 -0.24
CA LEU A 125 -16.47 -2.77 0.93
C LEU A 125 -17.62 -1.93 1.49
N GLY A 126 -18.05 -0.91 0.74
CA GLY A 126 -19.13 -0.03 1.17
C GLY A 126 -18.79 0.75 2.44
N ASP A 127 -19.67 0.67 3.43
CA ASP A 127 -19.63 1.46 4.67
C ASP A 127 -19.23 0.65 5.92
N GLU A 128 -18.76 -0.58 5.74
CA GLU A 128 -18.37 -1.48 6.84
C GLU A 128 -16.98 -1.12 7.39
N SER A 129 -16.85 0.06 8.01
CA SER A 129 -15.54 0.62 8.34
C SER A 129 -14.69 -0.27 9.25
N ARG A 130 -15.35 -1.06 10.11
CA ARG A 130 -14.66 -1.99 10.99
C ARG A 130 -14.08 -3.19 10.24
N VAL A 131 -14.75 -3.65 9.17
CA VAL A 131 -14.21 -4.68 8.29
C VAL A 131 -13.01 -4.16 7.51
N HIS A 132 -13.02 -2.88 7.08
CA HIS A 132 -11.87 -2.28 6.39
C HIS A 132 -10.61 -2.36 7.27
N GLU A 133 -10.71 -1.88 8.52
CA GLU A 133 -9.62 -1.89 9.50
C GLU A 133 -9.08 -3.30 9.78
N ARG A 134 -9.98 -4.29 9.88
CA ARG A 134 -9.61 -5.68 10.12
C ARG A 134 -8.88 -6.29 8.93
N ILE A 135 -9.29 -5.97 7.71
CA ILE A 135 -8.60 -6.43 6.48
C ILE A 135 -7.22 -5.80 6.38
N GLU A 136 -7.09 -4.48 6.52
CA GLU A 136 -5.80 -3.77 6.51
C GLU A 136 -4.84 -4.39 7.53
N SER A 137 -5.30 -4.53 8.79
CA SER A 137 -4.52 -5.15 9.86
C SER A 137 -4.11 -6.58 9.54
N ALA A 138 -5.03 -7.41 9.08
CA ALA A 138 -4.75 -8.81 8.79
C ALA A 138 -3.81 -9.00 7.61
N VAL A 139 -3.96 -8.22 6.53
CA VAL A 139 -3.06 -8.25 5.38
C VAL A 139 -1.66 -7.86 5.82
N MET A 140 -1.48 -6.70 6.46
CA MET A 140 -0.15 -6.25 6.89
C MET A 140 0.50 -7.25 7.85
N LYS A 141 -0.24 -7.77 8.81
CA LYS A 141 0.28 -8.78 9.77
C LYS A 141 0.68 -10.09 9.11
N VAL A 142 0.01 -10.50 8.03
CA VAL A 142 0.44 -11.67 7.27
C VAL A 142 1.73 -11.37 6.53
N LEU A 143 1.83 -10.23 5.84
CA LEU A 143 3.05 -9.84 5.13
C LEU A 143 4.26 -9.82 6.06
N TYR A 144 4.13 -9.21 7.24
CA TYR A 144 5.21 -9.13 8.23
C TYR A 144 5.73 -10.49 8.73
N LYS A 145 4.96 -11.56 8.58
CA LYS A 145 5.33 -12.92 9.03
C LYS A 145 5.91 -13.79 7.92
N GLN A 146 5.92 -13.31 6.69
CA GLN A 146 6.45 -14.06 5.54
C GLN A 146 7.98 -14.02 5.52
N LEU A 147 8.58 -14.83 4.65
CA LEU A 147 10.01 -14.72 4.36
C LEU A 147 10.28 -13.49 3.45
N PRO A 148 11.49 -12.93 3.49
CA PRO A 148 11.92 -11.93 2.51
C PRO A 148 11.75 -12.47 1.08
N PRO A 149 11.39 -11.62 0.10
CA PRO A 149 11.28 -10.16 0.23
C PRO A 149 9.93 -9.67 0.81
N ILE A 150 8.94 -10.55 0.94
CA ILE A 150 7.55 -10.18 1.27
C ILE A 150 7.42 -9.47 2.61
N SER A 151 8.18 -9.88 3.62
CA SER A 151 8.15 -9.24 4.95
C SER A 151 8.99 -7.99 5.07
N THR A 152 9.97 -7.80 4.17
CA THR A 152 10.94 -6.70 4.26
C THR A 152 10.54 -5.50 3.41
N ILE A 153 9.77 -5.68 2.34
CA ILE A 153 9.29 -4.55 1.52
C ILE A 153 8.30 -3.64 2.24
N PRO A 154 7.31 -4.14 3.00
CA PRO A 154 6.35 -3.27 3.65
C PRO A 154 6.94 -2.38 4.74
N ASP A 155 6.38 -1.17 4.87
CA ASP A 155 6.68 -0.30 6.00
C ASP A 155 6.25 -0.95 7.32
N GLN A 156 7.06 -0.75 8.36
CA GLN A 156 6.81 -1.27 9.70
C GLN A 156 6.28 -0.16 10.62
N GLY A 157 5.67 -0.55 11.74
CA GLY A 157 5.22 0.41 12.76
C GLY A 157 3.88 1.10 12.48
N MET A 158 3.13 0.65 11.48
CA MET A 158 1.76 1.12 11.24
C MET A 158 0.83 0.85 12.44
N PHE A 159 -0.06 1.80 12.75
CA PHE A 159 -1.10 1.61 13.74
C PHE A 159 -2.24 0.76 13.16
N LEU A 160 -2.24 -0.55 13.45
CA LEU A 160 -3.17 -1.52 12.86
C LEU A 160 -4.29 -1.94 13.84
N SER A 161 -5.54 -1.72 13.44
CA SER A 161 -6.73 -1.99 14.27
C SER A 161 -7.24 -3.44 14.08
N SER A 162 -6.62 -4.37 14.81
CA SER A 162 -6.89 -5.81 14.76
C SER A 162 -8.26 -6.20 15.32
N LYS A 163 -8.75 -7.42 15.02
CA LYS A 163 -9.96 -7.99 15.63
C LYS A 163 -9.95 -7.85 17.16
N ARG A 164 -11.05 -7.39 17.73
CA ARG A 164 -11.32 -7.35 19.18
C ARG A 164 -11.90 -8.68 19.64
N ASP A 165 -11.79 -9.00 20.93
CA ASP A 165 -12.28 -10.28 21.45
C ASP A 165 -13.80 -10.45 21.31
N SER A 166 -14.55 -9.35 21.41
CA SER A 166 -16.00 -9.33 21.22
C SER A 166 -16.45 -9.50 19.76
N GLU A 167 -15.54 -9.45 18.80
CA GLU A 167 -15.88 -9.55 17.38
C GLU A 167 -15.79 -10.98 16.87
N ASN A 168 -16.81 -11.40 16.13
CA ASN A 168 -16.84 -12.68 15.43
C ASN A 168 -15.72 -12.76 14.38
N LYS A 169 -15.10 -13.94 14.27
CA LYS A 169 -14.11 -14.25 13.24
C LYS A 169 -14.77 -14.23 11.85
N ILE A 170 -14.12 -13.54 10.90
CA ILE A 170 -14.49 -13.56 9.49
C ILE A 170 -13.34 -14.22 8.74
N ILE A 171 -13.67 -15.18 7.88
CA ILE A 171 -12.72 -15.71 6.90
C ILE A 171 -12.98 -14.95 5.60
N VAL A 172 -11.96 -14.28 5.09
CA VAL A 172 -12.01 -13.67 3.77
C VAL A 172 -11.29 -14.56 2.76
N GLU A 173 -11.91 -14.72 1.61
CA GLU A 173 -11.35 -15.41 0.46
C GLU A 173 -10.92 -14.37 -0.56
N ASN A 174 -9.62 -14.29 -0.83
CA ASN A 174 -9.03 -13.31 -1.73
C ASN A 174 -8.97 -13.87 -3.15
N PHE A 175 -9.57 -13.15 -4.08
CA PHE A 175 -9.42 -13.39 -5.52
C PHE A 175 -8.82 -12.15 -6.18
N CYS A 176 -7.93 -12.40 -7.13
CA CYS A 176 -7.29 -11.41 -7.98
C CYS A 176 -6.92 -12.12 -9.27
N ASP A 177 -7.09 -11.47 -10.41
CA ASP A 177 -6.64 -12.01 -11.70
C ASP A 177 -5.10 -12.01 -11.80
N GLU A 178 -4.44 -11.25 -10.92
CA GLU A 178 -2.99 -11.07 -10.83
C GLU A 178 -2.39 -11.75 -9.59
N ILE A 179 -1.10 -12.11 -9.66
CA ILE A 179 -0.36 -12.65 -8.51
C ILE A 179 0.01 -11.52 -7.55
N LEU A 180 -0.57 -11.55 -6.34
CA LEU A 180 -0.21 -10.67 -5.22
C LEU A 180 0.62 -11.44 -4.20
N TRP A 181 1.95 -11.29 -4.27
CA TRP A 181 2.88 -12.03 -3.42
C TRP A 181 2.64 -11.73 -1.94
N GLY A 182 2.42 -12.80 -1.16
CA GLY A 182 2.18 -12.72 0.28
C GLY A 182 0.71 -12.61 0.69
N LEU A 183 -0.22 -12.38 -0.25
CA LEU A 183 -1.65 -12.39 0.03
C LEU A 183 -2.19 -13.83 -0.02
N PRO A 184 -2.65 -14.40 1.11
CA PRO A 184 -3.14 -15.78 1.12
C PRO A 184 -4.54 -15.86 0.51
N ALA A 185 -4.85 -16.99 -0.14
CA ALA A 185 -6.19 -17.27 -0.68
C ALA A 185 -7.27 -17.17 0.41
N LEU A 186 -6.97 -17.65 1.63
CA LEU A 186 -7.85 -17.50 2.80
C LEU A 186 -7.13 -16.73 3.89
N LEU A 187 -7.79 -15.69 4.41
CA LEU A 187 -7.27 -14.84 5.48
C LEU A 187 -8.31 -14.75 6.61
N SER A 188 -7.85 -14.93 7.84
CA SER A 188 -8.69 -14.66 9.01
C SER A 188 -8.54 -13.21 9.42
N ILE A 189 -9.67 -12.50 9.55
CA ILE A 189 -9.72 -11.11 10.01
C ILE A 189 -10.54 -10.97 11.30
#